data_AF-H2XW96-F1
#
_entry.id   AF-H2XW96-F1
#
_cell.length_a   1.000
_cell.length_b   1.000
_cell.length_c   1.000
_cell.angle_alpha   90.00
_cell.angle_beta   90.00
_cell.angle_gamma   90.00
#
_symmetry.space_group_name_H-M   'P 1'
#
loop_
_entity.id
_entity.type
_entity.pdbx_description
1 polymer ?
#
loop_
_entity_poly.entity_id
_entity_poly.type
_entity_poly.pdbx_seq_one_letter_code
_entity_poly.pdbx_strand_id
1 'polypeptide(L)'
;MVDAPAKHAPASLPVIHITFVTESTKYGTTSEVPRPIDYYPCPVFMTCTSSKKPVFELDVSRESIPSSRWALRGLTATIRPY
;
A
#
# COMPACT_ATOMS: atom_id res chain seq x y z
N MET A 1 0.24 24.44 -10.54
CA MET A 1 -0.40 24.13 -9.24
C MET A 1 0.67 23.45 -8.41
N VAL A 2 1.27 24.19 -7.46
CA VAL A 2 2.37 23.67 -6.63
C VAL A 2 1.71 23.06 -5.40
N ASP A 3 1.76 21.74 -5.27
CA ASP A 3 1.30 21.07 -4.05
C ASP A 3 2.07 21.62 -2.86
N ALA A 4 1.35 21.88 -1.76
CA ALA A 4 1.99 22.26 -0.51
C ALA A 4 2.99 21.16 -0.08
N PRO A 5 4.14 21.53 0.50
CA PRO A 5 5.11 20.54 0.95
C PRO A 5 4.44 19.54 1.91
N ALA A 6 4.81 18.26 1.78
CA ALA A 6 4.28 17.22 2.65
C ALA A 6 4.49 17.62 4.11
N LYS A 7 3.39 17.68 4.88
CA LYS A 7 3.43 18.11 6.29
C LYS A 7 4.20 17.15 7.19
N HIS A 8 4.44 15.92 6.72
CA HIS A 8 5.08 14.85 7.46
C HIS A 8 6.19 14.23 6.65
N ALA A 9 7.29 13.90 7.33
CA ALA A 9 8.34 13.06 6.77
C ALA A 9 7.78 11.65 6.49
N PRO A 10 8.40 10.89 5.56
CA PRO A 10 8.07 9.48 5.35
C PRO A 10 8.15 8.70 6.67
N ALA A 11 7.11 7.93 6.97
CA ALA A 11 7.06 7.10 8.15
C ALA A 11 7.70 5.74 7.86
N SER A 12 8.61 5.29 8.72
CA SER A 12 9.10 3.91 8.68
C SER A 12 7.97 2.96 9.07
N LEU A 13 7.70 1.98 8.21
CA LEU A 13 6.81 0.88 8.54
C LEU A 13 7.53 -0.07 9.53
N PRO A 14 6.79 -0.80 10.38
CA PRO A 14 7.37 -1.92 11.11
C PRO A 14 7.89 -2.97 10.13
N VAL A 15 8.65 -3.96 10.61
CA VAL A 15 9.06 -5.09 9.77
C VAL A 15 7.81 -5.85 9.34
N ILE A 16 7.56 -5.91 8.03
CA ILE A 16 6.43 -6.64 7.44
C ILE A 16 6.97 -7.92 6.80
N HIS A 17 6.38 -9.06 7.18
CA HIS A 17 6.62 -10.34 6.52
C HIS A 17 5.59 -10.54 5.41
N ILE A 18 6.06 -10.75 4.18
CA ILE A 18 5.20 -10.92 3.01
C ILE A 18 5.24 -12.38 2.57
N THR A 19 4.07 -13.01 2.48
CA THR A 19 3.92 -14.36 1.93
C THR A 19 3.27 -14.26 0.56
N PHE A 20 3.94 -14.81 -0.46
CA PHE A 20 3.38 -14.91 -1.80
C PHE A 20 2.53 -16.16 -1.90
N VAL A 21 1.28 -16.00 -2.34
CA VAL A 21 0.33 -17.09 -2.58
C VAL A 21 -0.28 -16.91 -3.97
N THR A 22 -0.71 -18.00 -4.60
CA THR A 22 -1.47 -17.91 -5.85
C THR A 22 -2.87 -17.35 -5.59
N GLU A 23 -3.50 -16.74 -6.61
CA GLU A 23 -4.85 -16.17 -6.47
C GLU A 23 -5.87 -17.19 -5.95
N SER A 24 -5.80 -18.43 -6.45
CA SER A 24 -6.63 -19.55 -5.99
C SER A 24 -6.54 -19.81 -4.48
N THR A 25 -5.37 -19.54 -3.88
CA THR A 25 -5.13 -19.71 -2.45
C THR A 25 -5.55 -18.48 -1.65
N LYS A 26 -5.41 -17.27 -2.22
CA LYS A 26 -5.85 -16.00 -1.56
C LYS A 26 -7.35 -16.00 -1.28
N TYR A 27 -8.16 -16.61 -2.14
CA TYR A 27 -9.62 -16.68 -2.01
C TYR A 27 -10.14 -18.02 -1.47
N GLY A 28 -9.28 -19.02 -1.34
CA GLY A 28 -9.67 -20.42 -1.07
C GLY A 28 -9.65 -20.84 0.40
N THR A 29 -9.25 -19.98 1.33
CA THR A 29 -9.12 -20.36 2.74
C THR A 29 -9.61 -19.20 3.61
N THR A 30 -10.68 -19.46 4.37
CA THR A 30 -11.32 -18.58 5.37
C THR A 30 -12.46 -17.69 4.85
N SER A 31 -13.60 -17.78 5.53
CA SER A 31 -14.87 -17.06 5.31
C SER A 31 -14.81 -15.53 5.47
N GLU A 32 -13.62 -14.96 5.46
CA GLU A 32 -13.34 -13.53 5.62
C GLU A 32 -12.50 -13.07 4.43
N VAL A 33 -12.96 -13.34 3.20
CA VAL A 33 -12.40 -12.67 2.02
C VAL A 33 -12.79 -11.21 2.14
N PRO A 34 -11.86 -10.32 2.50
CA PRO A 34 -12.24 -8.96 2.79
C PRO A 34 -12.37 -8.23 1.46
N ARG A 35 -13.44 -7.44 1.33
CA ARG A 35 -13.90 -7.01 -0.01
C ARG A 35 -12.84 -6.08 -0.60
N PRO A 36 -12.65 -6.07 -1.94
CA PRO A 36 -11.68 -5.18 -2.59
C PRO A 36 -11.83 -3.69 -2.24
N ILE A 37 -13.00 -3.27 -1.76
CA ILE A 37 -13.26 -1.89 -1.29
C ILE A 37 -12.62 -1.57 0.07
N ASP A 38 -12.34 -2.59 0.88
CA ASP A 38 -11.85 -2.47 2.26
C ASP A 38 -10.33 -2.24 2.32
N TYR A 39 -9.63 -2.45 1.19
CA TYR A 39 -8.20 -2.24 1.06
C TYR A 39 -7.87 -1.18 0.01
N TYR A 40 -6.81 -0.44 0.28
CA TYR A 40 -6.15 0.37 -0.72
C TYR A 40 -4.94 -0.41 -1.28
N PRO A 41 -4.88 -0.69 -2.60
CA PRO A 41 -3.71 -1.27 -3.22
C PRO A 41 -2.59 -0.21 -3.27
N CYS A 42 -1.74 -0.21 -2.25
CA CYS A 42 -0.67 0.75 -2.09
C CYS A 42 0.52 0.35 -2.98
N PRO A 43 0.93 1.17 -3.96
CA PRO A 43 2.06 0.85 -4.82
C PRO A 43 3.37 0.89 -4.03
N VAL A 44 4.18 -0.15 -4.19
CA VAL A 44 5.49 -0.26 -3.54
C VAL A 44 6.61 -0.10 -4.57
N PHE A 45 7.45 0.90 -4.37
CA PHE A 45 8.60 1.18 -5.23
C PHE A 45 9.91 0.72 -4.59
N MET A 46 10.98 0.59 -5.39
CA MET A 46 12.31 0.30 -4.85
C MET A 46 12.84 1.46 -3.99
N THR A 47 12.63 2.69 -4.45
CA THR A 47 13.07 3.95 -3.81
C THR A 47 12.07 5.06 -4.15
N CYS A 48 12.15 6.21 -3.47
CA CYS A 48 11.28 7.37 -3.70
C CYS A 48 11.53 8.08 -5.04
N THR A 49 12.73 7.96 -5.61
CA THR A 49 13.14 8.58 -6.88
C THR A 49 12.92 7.66 -8.08
N SER A 50 12.55 6.40 -7.86
CA SER A 50 12.33 5.44 -8.94
C SER A 50 11.01 5.74 -9.64
N SER A 51 11.06 6.37 -10.82
CA SER A 51 9.91 6.51 -11.74
C SER A 51 9.54 5.22 -12.46
N LYS A 52 10.33 4.15 -12.26
CA LYS A 52 10.07 2.83 -12.83
C LYS A 52 8.94 2.18 -12.02
N LYS A 53 7.96 1.62 -12.73
CA LYS A 53 6.73 0.96 -12.27
C LYS A 53 6.84 0.31 -10.87
N PRO A 54 5.73 0.28 -10.10
CA PRO A 54 5.72 -0.39 -8.80
C PRO A 54 6.19 -1.85 -8.92
N VAL A 55 6.91 -2.32 -7.90
CA VAL A 55 7.42 -3.70 -7.81
C VAL A 55 6.27 -4.65 -7.49
N PHE A 56 5.39 -4.23 -6.58
CA PHE A 56 4.15 -4.90 -6.22
C PHE A 56 3.18 -3.89 -5.59
N GLU A 57 1.97 -4.34 -5.30
CA GLU A 57 0.96 -3.58 -4.55
C GLU A 57 0.73 -4.25 -3.19
N LEU A 58 0.69 -3.45 -2.14
CA LEU A 58 0.42 -3.89 -0.78
C LEU A 58 -1.00 -3.52 -0.39
N ASP A 59 -1.79 -4.49 0.05
CA ASP A 59 -3.13 -4.24 0.57
C ASP A 59 -3.03 -3.50 1.92
N VAL A 60 -3.37 -2.20 1.92
CA VAL A 60 -3.38 -1.37 3.12
C VAL A 60 -4.81 -1.15 3.58
N SER A 61 -5.10 -1.50 4.83
CA SER A 61 -6.35 -1.13 5.49
C SER A 61 -6.07 -0.42 6.82
N ARG A 62 -7.02 0.42 7.21
CA ARG A 62 -7.08 0.97 8.56
C ARG A 62 -8.53 1.11 8.97
N GLU A 63 -8.86 0.59 10.14
CA GLU A 63 -10.19 0.74 10.71
C GLU A 63 -10.61 2.21 10.68
N SER A 64 -11.85 2.48 10.26
CA SER A 64 -12.46 3.82 10.11
C SER A 64 -11.91 4.73 8.99
N ILE A 65 -10.96 4.30 8.16
CA ILE A 65 -10.47 5.09 7.01
C ILE A 65 -10.80 4.38 5.68
N PRO A 66 -11.71 4.94 4.85
CA PRO A 66 -12.02 4.40 3.53
C PRO A 66 -10.78 4.35 2.62
N SER A 67 -10.66 3.30 1.81
CA SER A 67 -9.56 3.10 0.83
C SER A 67 -9.34 4.31 -0.10
N SER A 68 -10.43 4.97 -0.52
CA SER A 68 -10.39 6.17 -1.37
C SER A 68 -9.61 7.34 -0.74
N ARG A 69 -9.56 7.44 0.60
CA ARG A 69 -8.80 8.51 1.28
C ARG A 69 -7.30 8.32 1.11
N TRP A 70 -6.81 7.09 1.02
CA TRP A 70 -5.39 6.81 0.80
C TRP A 70 -4.97 7.13 -0.63
N ALA A 71 -5.81 6.79 -1.61
CA ALA A 71 -5.61 7.15 -3.01
C ALA A 71 -5.47 8.67 -3.19
N LEU A 72 -6.36 9.46 -2.58
CA LEU A 72 -6.32 10.92 -2.64
C LEU A 72 -5.08 11.54 -1.98
N ARG A 73 -4.38 10.78 -1.12
CA ARG A 73 -3.14 11.22 -0.46
C ARG A 73 -1.88 10.75 -1.19
N GLY A 74 -2.02 10.03 -2.29
CA GLY A 74 -0.89 9.46 -3.03
C GLY A 74 -0.01 8.59 -2.13
N LEU A 75 -0.63 7.82 -1.22
CA LEU A 75 0.13 6.95 -0.33
C LEU A 75 0.93 5.95 -1.18
N THR A 76 2.23 5.91 -0.96
CA THR A 76 3.14 4.94 -1.58
C THR A 76 4.07 4.39 -0.51
N ALA A 77 4.61 3.19 -0.74
CA ALA A 77 5.66 2.62 0.10
C ALA A 77 6.93 2.42 -0.70
N THR A 78 8.07 2.36 0.00
CA THR A 78 9.37 2.09 -0.59
C THR A 78 10.06 0.95 0.15
N ILE A 79 10.74 0.08 -0.59
CA ILE A 79 11.53 -1.01 0.01
C ILE A 79 12.78 -0.45 0.70
N ARG A 80 13.43 0.52 0.07
CA ARG A 80 14.53 1.25 0.69
C ARG A 80 14.01 2.49 1.43
N PRO A 81 14.64 2.86 2.56
CA PRO A 81 14.36 4.11 3.25
C PRO A 81 14.46 5.32 2.31
N TYR A 82 13.73 6.38 2.67
CA TYR A 82 13.84 7.70 2.05
C TYR A 82 15.15 8.39 2.43
#